data_AF-A0A8J7W4M8-F1
#
_entry.id   AF-A0A8J7W4M8-F1
#
_cell.length_a   1.000
_cell.length_b   1.000
_cell.length_c   1.000
_cell.angle_alpha   90.00
_cell.angle_beta   90.00
_cell.angle_gamma   90.00
#
_symmetry.space_group_name_H-M   'P 1'
#
loop_
_entity.id
_entity.type
_entity.pdbx_description
1 polymer ?
#
loop_
_entity_poly.entity_id
_entity_poly.type
_entity_poly.pdbx_seq_one_letter_code
_entity_poly.pdbx_strand_id
1 'polypeptide(L)' 'MRELVCTICGKKAVGCQVFGCCGSYVCHEHADKPLQDLKPGEKLDLGGRYYLRLKDESNEEVDTSVDTEGVE' A
#
# COMPACT_ATOMS: atom_id res chain seq x y z
N MET A 1 -15.32 -3.57 -6.02
CA MET A 1 -13.97 -4.00 -5.57
C MET A 1 -14.11 -4.54 -4.15
N ARG A 2 -13.32 -5.54 -3.75
CA ARG A 2 -13.36 -6.05 -2.36
C ARG A 2 -12.65 -5.06 -1.45
N GLU A 3 -13.31 -4.65 -0.36
CA GLU A 3 -12.68 -3.84 0.68
C GLU A 3 -11.57 -4.66 1.34
N LEU A 4 -10.37 -4.10 1.39
CA LEU A 4 -9.26 -4.70 2.11
C LEU A 4 -9.46 -4.43 3.61
N VAL A 5 -9.32 -5.48 4.41
CA VAL A 5 -9.48 -5.42 5.86
C VAL A 5 -8.16 -5.69 6.55
N CYS A 6 -8.00 -5.12 7.73
CA CYS A 6 -6.85 -5.34 8.58
C CYS A 6 -6.81 -6.81 8.99
N THR A 7 -5.67 -7.46 8.75
CA THR A 7 -5.49 -8.88 9.07
C THR A 7 -5.49 -9.16 10.58
N ILE A 8 -5.32 -8.13 11.41
CA ILE A 8 -5.24 -8.22 12.87
C ILE A 8 -6.63 -8.07 13.51
N CYS A 9 -7.43 -7.09 13.07
CA CYS A 9 -8.71 -6.75 13.73
C CYS A 9 -9.93 -6.68 12.81
N GLY A 10 -9.77 -6.88 11.50
CA GLY A 10 -10.88 -6.88 10.53
C GLY A 10 -11.45 -5.51 10.17
N LYS A 11 -10.96 -4.40 10.76
CA LYS A 11 -11.36 -3.03 10.36
C LYS A 11 -10.86 -2.69 8.94
N LYS A 12 -11.40 -1.63 8.32
CA LYS A 12 -10.93 -1.16 7.00
C LYS A 12 -9.41 -0.93 7.01
N ALA A 13 -8.71 -1.59 6.09
CA ALA A 13 -7.28 -1.41 5.93
C ALA A 13 -7.01 -0.04 5.29
N VAL A 14 -5.95 0.60 5.76
CA VAL A 14 -5.49 1.88 5.20
C VAL A 14 -4.31 1.70 4.24
N GLY A 15 -3.65 0.55 4.31
CA GLY A 15 -2.42 0.28 3.58
C GLY A 15 -1.93 -1.15 3.78
N CYS A 16 -0.84 -1.46 3.08
CA CYS A 16 -0.05 -2.68 3.25
C CYS A 16 1.33 -2.31 3.78
N GLN A 17 1.85 -3.13 4.69
CA GLN A 17 3.25 -3.08 5.13
C GLN A 17 3.89 -4.45 4.92
N VAL A 18 5.09 -4.43 4.33
CA VAL A 18 5.86 -5.62 3.98
C VAL A 18 7.22 -5.53 4.67
N PHE A 19 7.57 -6.58 5.41
CA PHE A 19 8.85 -6.72 6.09
C PHE A 19 9.54 -7.96 5.54
N GLY A 20 10.54 -7.76 4.68
CA GLY A 20 11.16 -8.86 3.94
C GLY A 20 10.16 -9.59 3.04
N CYS A 21 9.88 -10.87 3.35
CA CYS A 21 8.97 -11.72 2.57
C CYS A 21 7.51 -11.68 3.01
N CYS A 22 7.20 -11.07 4.16
CA CYS A 22 5.86 -11.09 4.74
C CYS A 22 5.16 -9.74 4.56
N GLY A 23 3.99 -9.73 3.92
CA GLY A 23 3.15 -8.55 3.74
C GLY A 23 1.78 -8.70 4.39
N SER A 24 1.30 -7.63 5.03
CA SER A 24 -0.01 -7.60 5.69
C SER A 24 -0.73 -6.27 5.45
N TYR A 25 -2.04 -6.36 5.23
CA TYR A 25 -2.93 -5.19 5.22
C TYR A 25 -3.31 -4.81 6.65
N VAL A 26 -3.21 -3.52 6.96
CA VAL A 26 -3.38 -3.01 8.33
C VAL A 26 -4.24 -1.75 8.34
N CYS A 27 -5.03 -1.56 9.40
CA CYS A 27 -5.78 -0.33 9.65
C CYS A 27 -4.88 0.73 10.30
N HIS A 28 -5.38 1.97 10.45
CA HIS A 28 -4.60 3.07 11.04
C HIS A 28 -4.02 2.75 12.43
N GLU A 29 -4.74 2.00 13.27
CA GLU A 29 -4.29 1.63 14.62
C GLU A 29 -3.16 0.60 14.62
N HIS A 30 -3.14 -0.28 13.61
CA HIS A 30 -2.13 -1.35 13.49
C HIS A 30 -1.04 -1.04 12.46
N ALA A 31 -1.15 0.07 11.74
CA ALA A 31 -0.17 0.53 10.79
C ALA A 31 1.07 1.07 11.51
N ASP A 32 2.26 0.77 11.02
CA ASP A 32 3.48 1.44 11.45
C ASP A 32 3.46 2.92 11.06
N LYS A 33 4.16 3.76 11.83
CA LYS A 33 4.21 5.23 11.62
C LYS A 33 4.49 5.63 10.16
N PRO A 34 5.49 5.05 9.45
CA PRO A 34 5.74 5.38 8.05
C PRO A 34 4.52 5.21 7.15
N LEU A 35 3.66 4.21 7.40
CA LEU A 35 2.44 3.98 6.61
C LEU A 35 1.30 4.95 6.97
N GLN A 36 1.29 5.47 8.20
CA GLN A 36 0.34 6.49 8.63
C GLN A 36 0.68 7.87 8.03
N ASP A 37 1.97 8.17 7.91
CA ASP A 37 2.47 9.43 7.36
C ASP A 37 2.39 9.52 5.83
N LEU A 38 2.18 8.39 5.13
CA LEU A 38 2.02 8.36 3.67
C LEU A 38 0.65 8.89 3.23
N LYS A 39 0.63 9.64 2.12
CA LYS A 39 -0.61 10.07 1.48
C LYS A 39 -1.26 8.92 0.72
N PRO A 40 -2.59 8.93 0.51
CA PRO A 40 -3.28 7.91 -0.27
C PRO A 40 -2.64 7.66 -1.63
N GLY A 41 -2.30 6.40 -1.92
CA GLY A 41 -1.62 6.00 -3.16
C GLY A 41 -0.09 6.09 -3.13
N GLU A 42 0.52 6.67 -2.10
CA GLU A 42 1.98 6.71 -1.99
C GLU A 42 2.58 5.38 -1.53
N LYS A 43 3.85 5.18 -1.92
CA LYS A 43 4.67 4.05 -1.53
C LYS A 43 6.00 4.52 -0.95
N LEU A 44 6.51 3.80 0.04
CA LEU A 44 7.81 4.04 0.64
C LEU A 44 8.59 2.73 0.70
N ASP A 45 9.79 2.72 0.12
CA ASP A 45 10.75 1.63 0.26
C ASP A 45 11.94 2.06 1.12
N LEU A 46 12.27 1.23 2.11
CA LEU A 46 13.40 1.42 3.01
C LEU A 46 14.34 0.21 2.95
N GLY A 47 14.61 -0.33 1.76
CA GLY A 47 15.64 -1.36 1.52
C GLY A 47 15.37 -2.72 2.19
N GLY A 48 14.11 -3.06 2.45
CA GLY A 48 13.71 -4.27 3.18
C GLY A 48 12.40 -4.12 3.96
N ARG A 49 11.93 -2.88 4.09
CA ARG A 49 10.58 -2.54 4.54
C ARG A 49 9.90 -1.75 3.44
N TYR A 50 8.74 -2.22 3.03
CA TYR A 50 7.94 -1.59 1.99
C TYR A 50 6.57 -1.24 2.55
N TYR A 51 6.16 0.00 2.34
CA TYR A 51 4.88 0.53 2.78
C TYR A 51 4.11 1.03 1.55
N LEU A 52 2.82 0.67 1.48
CA LEU A 52 1.90 1.11 0.44
C LEU A 52 0.64 1.64 1.08
N ARG A 53 0.36 2.93 0.90
CA ARG A 53 -0.90 3.52 1.32
C ARG A 53 -1.95 3.29 0.24
N LEU A 54 -3.10 2.72 0.60
CA LEU A 54 -4.20 2.54 -0.35
C LEU A 54 -4.75 3.91 -0.76
N LYS A 55 -5.13 4.04 -2.04
CA LYS A 55 -5.88 5.22 -2.51
C LYS A 55 -7.21 5.27 -1.76
N ASP A 56 -7.58 6.45 -1.29
CA ASP A 56 -8.95 6.69 -0.89
C ASP A 56 -9.77 6.72 -2.18
N GLU A 57 -10.93 6.07 -2.21
CA GLU A 57 -11.76 5.98 -3.43
C GLU A 57 -12.26 7.37 -3.92
N SER A 58 -11.92 8.43 -3.20
CA SER A 58 -11.97 9.81 -3.66
C SER A 58 -10.71 10.16 -4.48
N ASN A 59 -10.79 10.00 -5.81
CA ASN A 59 -9.92 10.60 -6.86
C ASN A 59 -8.87 9.71 -7.57
N GLU A 60 -9.34 9.11 -8.66
CA GLU A 60 -8.76 9.04 -10.01
C GLU A 60 -7.48 8.21 -10.31
N GLU A 61 -7.65 7.42 -11.38
CA GLU A 61 -6.75 6.83 -12.38
C GLU A 61 -5.31 6.49 -11.96
N VAL A 62 -5.00 5.19 -11.95
CA VAL A 62 -3.62 4.72 -12.05
C VAL A 62 -3.32 4.59 -13.53
N ASP A 63 -2.68 5.61 -14.08
CA ASP A 63 -1.92 5.51 -15.32
C ASP A 63 -0.84 4.44 -15.12
N THR A 64 -1.09 3.24 -15.65
CA THR A 64 -0.04 2.23 -15.85
C THR A 64 0.44 2.32 -17.30
N SER A 65 1.03 3.46 -17.66
CA SER A 65 1.92 3.53 -18.81
C SER A 65 3.29 3.00 -18.35
N VAL A 66 3.44 1.68 -18.35
CA VAL A 66 4.77 1.05 -18.30
C VAL A 66 5.21 0.92 -19.75
N ASP A 67 6.01 1.88 -20.20
CA ASP A 67 6.77 1.78 -21.45
C ASP A 67 7.67 0.54 -21.37
N THR A 68 7.29 -0.50 -22.11
CA THR A 68 8.15 -1.65 -22.37
C THR A 68 8.92 -1.36 -23.64
N GLU A 69 10.07 -0.69 -23.49
CA GLU A 69 11.03 -0.59 -24.58
C GLU A 69 11.75 -1.94 -24.76
N GLY A 70 11.48 -2.58 -25.90
CA GLY A 70 12.49 -3.18 -26.78
C GLY A 70 13.33 -4.33 -26.23
N VAL A 71 12.94 -5.55 -26.59
CA VAL A 71 13.87 -6.68 -26.73
C VAL A 71 14.63 -6.50 -28.05
N GLU A 72 15.96 -6.52 -28.00
CA GLU A 72 16.83 -6.90 -29.12
C GLU A 72 17.88 -7.92 -28.66
#